data_AF-A0A957URI6-F1
#
_entry.id   AF-A0A957URI6-F1
#
_cell.length_a   1.000
_cell.length_b   1.000
_cell.length_c   1.000
_cell.angle_alpha   90.00
_cell.angle_beta   90.00
_cell.angle_gamma   90.00
#
_symmetry.space_group_name_H-M   'P 1'
#
loop_
_entity.id
_entity.type
_entity.pdbx_description
1 polymer ?
#
loop_
_entity_poly.entity_id
_entity_poly.type
_entity_poly.pdbx_seq_one_letter_code
_entity_poly.pdbx_strand_id
1 'polypeptide(L)'
;MKQTQRISFLCLCSLLLTLLPVNLVQAQTAVQECANSVIVQPGDTLSTIAGEYLGNQIAYARIVAATNAKADTDATYASIDNPNVLEVGWRLCIPATNETVATTPVSSPSAALPSAASSNSTAANSTAASSNAATNAAITTTESITPTASPEPLVQLAPGELHPLTIARMRQESYPGSDIVIEQVLEPGVNYERYIASYLSEGNKIYAMLTVPNGERPATGWPVIVFNHGYIPPEVYRTTERYVAYVDAFARNGYIVLRSDYRGHGFSEGDATGGYGTPAYTVDVLNAVSSIKRYPAADPDRIGMWGHSMGGQVTLRTMVVTQDIKAGVIWAGVVASYPDLLEHWRRRNNSTPP
;
A
#
# COMPACT_ATOMS: atom_id res chain seq x y z
N MET A 1 -5.20 85.34 8.75
CA MET A 1 -4.37 86.17 9.66
C MET A 1 -4.52 85.64 11.08
N LYS A 2 -3.39 85.36 11.74
CA LYS A 2 -3.08 85.39 13.19
C LYS A 2 -4.30 85.32 14.16
N GLN A 3 -4.35 84.52 15.23
CA GLN A 3 -3.28 84.21 16.19
C GLN A 3 -3.87 83.38 17.36
N THR A 4 -3.03 82.50 17.96
CA THR A 4 -2.92 82.19 19.42
C THR A 4 -4.11 81.63 20.21
N GLN A 5 -3.98 80.40 20.77
CA GLN A 5 -3.69 80.08 22.21
C GLN A 5 -4.86 80.40 23.15
N ARG A 6 -5.34 79.56 24.10
CA ARG A 6 -4.67 78.64 25.03
C ARG A 6 -5.76 77.97 25.92
N ILE A 7 -5.55 76.68 26.26
CA ILE A 7 -5.60 76.09 27.62
C ILE A 7 -6.94 75.76 28.34
N SER A 8 -6.95 74.53 28.91
CA SER A 8 -7.72 73.98 30.06
C SER A 8 -9.19 73.61 29.82
N PHE A 9 -9.80 72.52 30.36
CA PHE A 9 -9.53 71.69 31.54
C PHE A 9 -10.33 70.37 31.44
N LEU A 10 -9.78 69.27 31.97
CA LEU A 10 -10.41 68.05 32.52
C LEU A 10 -11.76 67.51 31.97
N CYS A 11 -11.75 66.25 31.50
CA CYS A 11 -12.58 65.18 32.09
C CYS A 11 -12.23 63.77 31.54
N LEU A 12 -11.46 63.04 32.34
CA LEU A 12 -11.71 61.66 32.77
C LEU A 12 -12.45 60.70 31.80
N CYS A 13 -11.71 59.86 31.07
CA CYS A 13 -12.18 58.53 30.67
C CYS A 13 -11.07 57.50 30.86
N SER A 14 -11.24 56.73 31.92
CA SER A 14 -10.47 55.56 32.29
C SER A 14 -10.66 54.43 31.27
N LEU A 15 -9.59 53.99 30.60
CA LEU A 15 -9.49 52.62 30.12
C LEU A 15 -8.01 52.25 29.95
N LEU A 16 -7.43 51.68 31.00
CA LEU A 16 -6.09 51.13 31.00
C LEU A 16 -6.12 49.79 30.26
N LEU A 17 -5.79 49.79 28.97
CA LEU A 17 -5.62 48.58 28.18
C LEU A 17 -4.27 47.95 28.54
N THR A 18 -4.25 47.02 29.49
CA THR A 18 -3.06 46.24 29.80
C THR A 18 -2.77 45.27 28.64
N LEU A 19 -1.83 45.65 27.78
CA LEU A 19 -1.20 44.75 26.83
C LEU A 19 -0.39 43.70 27.60
N LEU A 20 -1.00 42.54 27.83
CA LEU A 20 -0.23 41.33 28.11
C LEU A 20 0.58 41.00 26.85
N PRO A 21 1.88 40.69 26.94
CA PRO A 21 2.58 40.12 25.82
C PRO A 21 1.93 38.78 25.52
N VAL A 22 1.26 38.67 24.38
CA VAL A 22 0.99 37.38 23.76
C VAL A 22 2.37 36.80 23.49
N ASN A 23 2.82 35.90 24.35
CA ASN A 23 3.94 35.04 24.01
C ASN A 23 3.45 34.22 22.81
N LEU A 24 3.79 34.68 21.62
CA LEU A 24 3.85 33.82 20.45
C LEU A 24 4.85 32.72 20.83
N VAL A 25 4.31 31.57 21.22
CA VAL A 25 5.03 30.31 21.06
C VAL A 25 5.20 30.19 19.55
N GLN A 26 6.31 30.71 19.05
CA GLN A 26 6.83 30.26 17.78
C GLN A 26 7.03 28.77 17.99
N ALA A 27 6.16 27.96 17.37
CA ALA A 27 6.49 26.59 17.08
C ALA A 27 7.77 26.67 16.22
N GLN A 28 8.92 26.61 16.88
CA GLN A 28 10.16 26.32 16.20
C GLN A 28 9.93 24.93 15.63
N THR A 29 9.61 24.87 14.34
CA THR A 29 9.81 23.69 13.54
C THR A 29 11.25 23.30 13.79
N ALA A 30 11.47 22.26 14.60
CA ALA A 30 12.78 21.69 14.78
C ALA A 30 13.27 21.37 13.36
N VAL A 31 14.26 22.11 12.88
CA VAL A 31 14.91 21.85 11.61
C VAL A 31 15.45 20.44 11.77
N GLN A 32 14.83 19.48 11.07
CA GLN A 32 15.21 18.08 11.19
C GLN A 32 16.62 17.95 10.62
N GLU A 33 17.64 17.97 11.49
CA GLU A 33 19.01 17.79 11.06
C GLU A 33 19.18 16.41 10.44
N CYS A 34 19.89 16.37 9.31
CA CYS A 34 20.23 15.14 8.63
C CYS A 34 21.20 14.37 9.53
N ALA A 35 20.81 13.18 9.99
CA ALA A 35 21.71 12.30 10.71
C ALA A 35 22.85 11.81 9.81
N ASN A 36 22.56 11.65 8.51
CA ASN A 36 23.55 11.38 7.47
C ASN A 36 23.18 12.10 6.16
N SER A 37 24.17 12.30 5.28
CA SER A 37 23.94 12.71 3.88
C SER A 37 24.43 11.62 2.94
N VAL A 38 23.65 11.31 1.89
CA VAL A 38 24.01 10.31 0.87
C VAL A 38 24.00 10.96 -0.51
N ILE A 39 24.97 10.60 -1.35
CA ILE A 39 25.00 10.99 -2.77
C ILE A 39 24.51 9.82 -3.60
N VAL A 40 23.42 10.02 -4.36
CA VAL A 40 22.82 8.99 -5.22
C VAL A 40 23.84 8.47 -6.24
N GLN A 41 24.03 7.15 -6.27
CA GLN A 41 24.87 6.44 -7.22
C GLN A 41 24.03 5.75 -8.32
N PRO A 42 24.64 5.35 -9.45
CA PRO A 42 23.94 4.58 -10.47
C PRO A 42 23.34 3.28 -9.90
N GLY A 43 22.02 3.10 -10.04
CA GLY A 43 21.29 1.93 -9.56
C GLY A 43 20.64 2.10 -8.17
N ASP A 44 20.86 3.24 -7.50
CA ASP A 44 20.18 3.55 -6.25
C ASP A 44 18.69 3.82 -6.46
N THR A 45 17.90 3.42 -5.47
CA THR A 45 16.52 3.83 -5.30
C THR A 45 16.33 4.37 -3.89
N LEU A 46 15.31 5.21 -3.68
CA LEU A 46 15.00 5.67 -2.33
C LEU A 46 14.71 4.50 -1.36
N SER A 47 14.15 3.40 -1.86
CA SER A 47 13.90 2.19 -1.07
C SER A 47 15.17 1.42 -0.71
N THR A 48 16.16 1.33 -1.61
CA THR A 48 17.44 0.68 -1.29
C THR A 48 18.21 1.50 -0.26
N ILE A 49 18.25 2.83 -0.43
CA ILE A 49 18.85 3.76 0.53
C ILE A 49 18.11 3.72 1.88
N ALA A 50 16.76 3.65 1.88
CA ALA A 50 16.01 3.49 3.13
C ALA A 50 16.25 2.14 3.81
N GLY A 51 16.41 1.07 3.04
CA GLY A 51 16.79 -0.24 3.57
C GLY A 51 18.15 -0.20 4.26
N GLU A 52 19.12 0.44 3.62
CA GLU A 52 20.49 0.55 4.12
C GLU A 52 20.59 1.45 5.36
N TYR A 53 20.02 2.66 5.30
CA TYR A 53 20.23 3.68 6.32
C TYR A 53 19.16 3.74 7.40
N LEU A 54 17.93 3.28 7.11
CA LEU A 54 16.82 3.26 8.07
C LEU A 54 16.47 1.85 8.52
N GLY A 55 17.17 0.82 8.03
CA GLY A 55 16.86 -0.59 8.29
C GLY A 55 15.51 -1.04 7.72
N ASN A 56 14.84 -0.18 6.94
CA ASN A 56 13.47 -0.38 6.49
C ASN A 56 13.27 0.21 5.09
N GLN A 57 13.21 -0.66 4.09
CA GLN A 57 13.04 -0.28 2.67
C GLN A 57 11.75 0.50 2.38
N ILE A 58 10.70 0.33 3.19
CA ILE A 58 9.44 1.08 3.03
C ILE A 58 9.47 2.44 3.72
N ALA A 59 10.49 2.75 4.53
CA ALA A 59 10.62 4.04 5.23
C ALA A 59 11.17 5.19 4.36
N TYR A 60 11.28 4.98 3.05
CA TYR A 60 11.88 5.94 2.11
C TYR A 60 11.15 7.29 2.05
N ALA A 61 9.85 7.33 2.36
CA ALA A 61 9.09 8.58 2.46
C ALA A 61 9.68 9.53 3.52
N ARG A 62 10.36 9.00 4.55
CA ARG A 62 11.06 9.81 5.55
C ARG A 62 12.29 10.51 4.95
N ILE A 63 12.99 9.86 4.01
CA ILE A 63 14.10 10.45 3.27
C ILE A 63 13.59 11.56 2.36
N VAL A 64 12.46 11.35 1.67
CA VAL A 64 11.83 12.40 0.83
C VAL A 64 11.48 13.63 1.66
N ALA A 65 10.74 13.43 2.75
CA ALA A 65 10.31 14.51 3.62
C ALA A 65 11.51 15.28 4.22
N ALA A 66 12.53 14.56 4.70
CA ALA A 66 13.73 15.16 5.24
C ALA A 66 14.57 15.89 4.18
N THR A 67 14.67 15.33 2.96
CA THR A 67 15.45 15.93 1.87
C THR A 67 14.78 17.21 1.37
N ASN A 68 13.47 17.21 1.15
CA ASN A 68 12.74 18.40 0.70
C ASN A 68 12.75 19.51 1.76
N ALA A 69 12.52 19.15 3.03
CA ALA A 69 12.63 20.11 4.14
C ALA A 69 14.05 20.68 4.27
N LYS A 70 15.08 19.91 3.91
CA LYS A 70 16.46 20.40 3.90
C LYS A 70 16.73 21.27 2.67
N ALA A 71 16.23 20.92 1.49
CA ALA A 71 16.36 21.68 0.26
C ALA A 71 15.77 23.09 0.37
N ASP A 72 14.73 23.28 1.18
CA ASP A 72 14.15 24.61 1.48
C ASP A 72 15.14 25.56 2.18
N THR A 73 16.18 25.01 2.83
CA THR A 73 17.16 25.79 3.61
C THR A 73 18.60 25.66 3.10
N ASP A 74 18.89 24.63 2.31
CA ASP A 74 20.21 24.31 1.75
C ASP A 74 20.05 23.74 0.34
N ALA A 75 20.30 24.58 -0.67
CA ALA A 75 20.18 24.24 -2.08
C ALA A 75 21.17 23.16 -2.57
N THR A 76 22.10 22.70 -1.73
CA THR A 76 22.95 21.54 -2.07
C THR A 76 22.22 20.20 -1.96
N TYR A 77 21.04 20.17 -1.33
CA TYR A 77 20.16 19.01 -1.28
C TYR A 77 19.14 19.03 -2.42
N ALA A 78 18.75 17.84 -2.88
CA ALA A 78 17.80 17.71 -3.98
C ALA A 78 16.38 18.11 -3.57
N SER A 79 15.63 18.73 -4.48
CA SER A 79 14.17 18.82 -4.35
C SER A 79 13.54 17.65 -5.08
N ILE A 80 12.90 16.77 -4.32
CA ILE A 80 12.32 15.52 -4.82
C ILE A 80 10.82 15.74 -5.03
N ASP A 81 10.46 16.11 -6.25
CA ASP A 81 9.05 16.21 -6.68
C ASP A 81 8.46 14.83 -7.00
N ASN A 82 9.28 13.94 -7.54
CA ASN A 82 8.91 12.56 -7.85
C ASN A 82 9.85 11.57 -7.15
N PRO A 83 9.41 10.88 -6.08
CA PRO A 83 10.20 9.88 -5.37
C PRO A 83 10.69 8.69 -6.22
N ASN A 84 10.11 8.48 -7.41
CA ASN A 84 10.49 7.40 -8.32
C ASN A 84 11.58 7.82 -9.32
N VAL A 85 12.05 9.07 -9.27
CA VAL A 85 13.14 9.58 -10.11
C VAL A 85 14.21 10.13 -9.20
N LEU A 86 15.38 9.49 -9.21
CA LEU A 86 16.59 10.00 -8.58
C LEU A 86 17.65 10.21 -9.65
N GLU A 87 18.29 11.37 -9.65
CA GLU A 87 19.43 11.60 -10.51
C GLU A 87 20.73 11.28 -9.77
N VAL A 88 21.65 10.66 -10.49
CA VAL A 88 22.99 10.37 -9.97
C VAL A 88 23.66 11.69 -9.59
N GLY A 89 24.21 11.75 -8.38
CA GLY A 89 24.83 12.96 -7.82
C GLY A 89 23.91 13.78 -6.92
N TRP A 90 22.60 13.48 -6.85
CA TRP A 90 21.71 14.13 -5.90
C TRP A 90 22.13 13.87 -4.45
N ARG A 91 22.12 14.91 -3.63
CA ARG A 91 22.40 14.81 -2.20
C ARG A 91 21.10 14.68 -1.42
N LEU A 92 20.98 13.59 -0.68
CA LEU A 92 19.80 13.23 0.10
C LEU A 92 20.08 13.43 1.60
N CYS A 93 19.04 13.83 2.33
CA CYS A 93 19.04 13.96 3.78
C CYS A 93 18.46 12.69 4.42
N ILE A 94 19.26 11.99 5.21
CA ILE A 94 18.81 10.81 5.95
C ILE A 94 18.42 11.25 7.37
N PRO A 95 17.14 11.10 7.78
CA PRO A 95 16.72 11.46 9.12
C PRO A 95 17.20 10.44 10.15
N ALA A 96 17.39 10.86 11.39
CA ALA A 96 17.73 9.96 12.50
C ALA A 96 16.69 8.85 12.66
N THR A 97 17.16 7.63 12.93
CA THR A 97 16.32 6.52 13.41
C THR A 97 16.15 6.69 14.92
N ASN A 98 14.92 6.86 15.41
CA ASN A 98 14.64 6.83 16.86
C ASN A 98 14.65 5.39 17.42
N GLU A 99 15.55 4.55 16.91
CA GLU A 99 15.80 3.20 17.42
C GLU A 99 17.31 3.03 17.53
N THR A 100 17.80 3.07 18.77
CA THR A 100 19.17 2.72 19.13
C THR A 100 19.36 1.23 18.91
N VAL A 101 19.90 0.84 17.75
CA VAL A 101 20.63 -0.41 17.59
C VAL A 101 21.90 -0.10 16.81
N ALA A 102 23.02 -0.10 17.53
CA ALA A 102 24.33 -0.04 16.93
C ALA A 102 24.62 -1.37 16.22
N THR A 103 24.92 -1.34 14.92
CA THR A 103 25.59 -2.44 14.23
C THR A 103 26.69 -1.92 13.31
N THR A 104 27.87 -2.51 13.49
CA THR A 104 29.04 -2.38 12.62
C THR A 104 28.80 -3.12 11.29
N PRO A 105 29.46 -2.72 10.18
CA PRO A 105 29.24 -3.33 8.88
C PRO A 105 30.01 -4.66 8.78
N VAL A 106 29.33 -5.71 8.30
CA VAL A 106 30.00 -6.94 7.85
C VAL A 106 29.70 -7.13 6.37
N SER A 107 30.79 -7.20 5.62
CA SER A 107 30.94 -7.42 4.19
C SER A 107 30.33 -8.74 3.69
N SER A 108 29.77 -8.68 2.48
CA SER A 108 29.34 -9.81 1.65
C SER A 108 30.49 -10.77 1.32
N PRO A 109 30.16 -12.05 1.05
CA PRO A 109 30.60 -12.61 -0.22
C PRO A 109 29.55 -13.43 -0.97
N SER A 110 29.85 -13.59 -2.25
CA SER A 110 29.07 -14.18 -3.32
C SER A 110 29.22 -15.71 -3.45
N ALA A 111 28.18 -16.31 -4.05
CA ALA A 111 28.16 -17.50 -4.92
C ALA A 111 28.04 -18.94 -4.35
N ALA A 112 27.12 -19.64 -5.04
CA ALA A 112 27.07 -21.07 -5.42
C ALA A 112 26.16 -22.04 -4.61
N LEU A 113 25.21 -22.64 -5.36
CA LEU A 113 24.52 -23.91 -5.05
C LEU A 113 25.51 -25.09 -5.05
N PRO A 114 25.23 -26.17 -4.30
CA PRO A 114 24.80 -27.40 -4.99
C PRO A 114 23.73 -28.25 -4.25
N SER A 115 23.38 -29.34 -4.93
CA SER A 115 22.28 -30.29 -4.75
C SER A 115 22.43 -31.33 -3.61
N ALA A 116 21.30 -31.99 -3.35
CA ALA A 116 20.95 -33.18 -2.55
C ALA A 116 22.05 -34.19 -2.13
N ALA A 117 21.93 -34.72 -0.89
CA ALA A 117 21.56 -36.11 -0.56
C ALA A 117 21.82 -36.47 0.92
N SER A 118 21.19 -37.56 1.35
CA SER A 118 20.91 -38.12 2.69
C SER A 118 22.08 -38.68 3.53
N SER A 119 21.86 -38.74 4.86
CA SER A 119 21.72 -39.96 5.71
C SER A 119 22.56 -40.03 7.01
N ASN A 120 21.87 -40.51 8.07
CA ASN A 120 22.26 -41.23 9.30
C ASN A 120 23.27 -40.61 10.29
N SER A 121 22.83 -40.35 11.54
CA SER A 121 22.89 -41.20 12.77
C SER A 121 24.33 -41.27 13.34
N THR A 122 24.62 -40.92 14.60
CA THR A 122 24.26 -41.66 15.83
C THR A 122 24.47 -40.80 17.09
N ALA A 123 23.81 -41.23 18.16
CA ALA A 123 23.85 -40.72 19.52
C ALA A 123 25.17 -40.98 20.27
N ALA A 124 25.44 -40.20 21.33
CA ALA A 124 25.64 -40.70 22.71
C ALA A 124 26.04 -39.57 23.70
N ASN A 125 25.23 -39.46 24.77
CA ASN A 125 25.61 -39.33 26.19
C ASN A 125 26.81 -38.48 26.62
N SER A 126 26.60 -37.52 27.54
CA SER A 126 26.68 -37.81 28.99
C SER A 126 26.50 -36.56 29.86
N THR A 127 25.65 -36.76 30.87
CA THR A 127 25.58 -36.18 32.22
C THR A 127 26.76 -35.34 32.73
N ALA A 128 26.44 -34.19 33.34
CA ALA A 128 26.96 -33.82 34.67
C ALA A 128 26.07 -32.75 35.31
N ALA A 129 25.45 -33.11 36.43
CA ALA A 129 24.82 -32.18 37.35
C ALA A 129 25.87 -31.51 38.25
N SER A 130 25.71 -30.22 38.54
CA SER A 130 26.07 -29.71 39.86
C SER A 130 25.31 -28.42 40.19
N SER A 131 24.70 -28.49 41.35
CA SER A 131 24.07 -27.45 42.15
C SER A 131 24.96 -26.24 42.41
N ASN A 132 24.36 -25.06 42.54
CA ASN A 132 24.62 -24.22 43.72
C ASN A 132 23.56 -23.14 43.95
N ALA A 133 23.04 -23.19 45.17
CA ALA A 133 22.74 -22.10 46.10
C ALA A 133 21.98 -20.85 45.63
N ALA A 134 20.79 -20.73 46.22
CA ALA A 134 19.97 -19.54 46.32
C ALA A 134 20.69 -18.36 46.99
N THR A 135 20.42 -17.15 46.50
CA THR A 135 20.51 -15.90 47.29
C THR A 135 19.27 -15.06 47.04
N ASN A 136 18.62 -14.69 48.15
CA ASN A 136 17.42 -13.85 48.21
C ASN A 136 17.71 -12.44 47.68
N ALA A 137 16.85 -11.94 46.80
CA ALA A 137 16.72 -10.52 46.50
C ALA A 137 15.24 -10.12 46.46
N ALA A 138 14.99 -8.93 47.01
CA ALA A 138 13.74 -8.43 47.54
C ALA A 138 12.57 -8.28 46.55
N ILE A 139 11.36 -8.52 47.07
CA ILE A 139 10.07 -8.26 46.44
C ILE A 139 9.92 -6.74 46.26
N THR A 140 9.81 -6.30 45.00
CA THR A 140 9.35 -4.94 44.66
C THR A 140 7.93 -5.07 44.12
N THR A 141 7.01 -4.33 44.72
CA THR A 141 5.58 -4.26 44.42
C THR A 141 5.30 -3.93 42.95
N THR A 142 4.59 -4.83 42.28
CA THR A 142 4.04 -4.66 40.93
C THR A 142 2.92 -3.63 40.93
N GLU A 143 3.03 -2.59 40.08
CA GLU A 143 1.91 -1.68 39.81
C GLU A 143 0.77 -2.42 39.08
N SER A 144 -0.44 -2.21 39.57
CA SER A 144 -1.67 -2.78 39.04
C SER A 144 -2.03 -2.13 37.70
N ILE A 145 -1.78 -2.83 36.60
CA ILE A 145 -2.29 -2.46 35.28
C ILE A 145 -3.82 -2.57 35.28
N THR A 146 -4.48 -1.43 35.10
CA THR A 146 -5.93 -1.34 34.91
C THR A 146 -6.31 -2.07 33.62
N PRO A 147 -7.32 -2.96 33.61
CA PRO A 147 -7.69 -3.70 32.41
C PRO A 147 -8.17 -2.75 31.31
N THR A 148 -7.50 -2.85 30.16
CA THR A 148 -7.84 -2.25 28.87
C THR A 148 -9.31 -2.45 28.51
N ALA A 149 -9.94 -1.41 27.96
CA ALA A 149 -11.32 -1.42 27.51
C ALA A 149 -11.66 -2.65 26.64
N SER A 150 -12.83 -3.23 26.91
CA SER A 150 -13.42 -4.36 26.17
C SER A 150 -13.51 -4.05 24.67
N PRO A 151 -13.21 -5.02 23.77
CA PRO A 151 -13.41 -4.83 22.34
C PRO A 151 -14.89 -4.50 22.05
N GLU A 152 -15.11 -3.63 21.06
CA GLU A 152 -16.44 -3.33 20.53
C GLU A 152 -17.21 -4.63 20.19
N PRO A 153 -18.53 -4.67 20.40
CA PRO A 153 -19.31 -5.87 20.16
C PRO A 153 -19.24 -6.27 18.68
N LEU A 154 -18.92 -7.54 18.43
CA LEU A 154 -19.01 -8.16 17.12
C LEU A 154 -20.41 -7.88 16.54
N VAL A 155 -20.46 -7.36 15.31
CA VAL A 155 -21.73 -7.15 14.59
C VAL A 155 -22.46 -8.50 14.51
N GLN A 156 -23.57 -8.61 15.24
CA GLN A 156 -24.36 -9.84 15.29
C GLN A 156 -25.37 -9.83 14.14
N LEU A 157 -25.16 -10.69 13.14
CA LEU A 157 -26.06 -10.84 11.99
C LEU A 157 -27.45 -11.32 12.44
N ALA A 158 -28.49 -10.90 11.72
CA ALA A 158 -29.84 -11.37 11.97
C ALA A 158 -29.95 -12.89 11.67
N PRO A 159 -30.84 -13.64 12.34
CA PRO A 159 -31.05 -15.05 12.05
C PRO A 159 -31.38 -15.29 10.56
N GLY A 160 -30.55 -16.11 9.89
CA GLY A 160 -30.70 -16.42 8.47
C GLY A 160 -30.01 -15.45 7.50
N GLU A 161 -29.41 -14.37 8.00
CA GLU A 161 -28.65 -13.43 7.18
C GLU A 161 -27.28 -14.02 6.81
N LEU A 162 -26.98 -14.04 5.51
CA LEU A 162 -25.70 -14.49 5.01
C LEU A 162 -24.64 -13.41 5.23
N HIS A 163 -23.52 -13.80 5.84
CA HIS A 163 -22.39 -12.89 6.04
C HIS A 163 -21.85 -12.35 4.68
N PRO A 164 -21.52 -11.05 4.56
CA PRO A 164 -21.07 -10.43 3.29
C PRO A 164 -19.88 -11.13 2.59
N LEU A 165 -18.99 -11.75 3.36
CA LEU A 165 -17.86 -12.51 2.83
C LEU A 165 -18.22 -13.85 2.16
N THR A 166 -19.45 -14.35 2.34
CA THR A 166 -19.84 -15.64 1.79
C THR A 166 -20.13 -15.55 0.30
N ILE A 167 -19.72 -16.58 -0.46
CA ILE A 167 -20.02 -16.67 -1.90
C ILE A 167 -21.53 -16.76 -2.13
N ALA A 168 -22.27 -17.38 -1.22
CA ALA A 168 -23.73 -17.45 -1.29
C ALA A 168 -24.37 -16.06 -1.23
N ARG A 169 -23.92 -15.17 -0.33
CA ARG A 169 -24.38 -13.78 -0.30
C ARG A 169 -24.03 -13.07 -1.61
N MET A 170 -22.77 -13.16 -2.04
CA MET A 170 -22.31 -12.48 -3.25
C MET A 170 -23.05 -12.91 -4.52
N ARG A 171 -23.49 -14.17 -4.63
CA ARG A 171 -24.31 -14.64 -5.76
C ARG A 171 -25.74 -14.10 -5.77
N GLN A 172 -26.23 -13.58 -4.65
CA GLN A 172 -27.57 -12.97 -4.53
C GLN A 172 -27.58 -11.47 -4.84
N GLU A 173 -26.40 -10.85 -4.90
CA GLU A 173 -26.24 -9.42 -5.19
C GLU A 173 -26.24 -9.12 -6.69
N SER A 174 -26.44 -7.85 -7.03
CA SER A 174 -26.35 -7.34 -8.39
C SER A 174 -25.08 -6.51 -8.60
N TYR A 175 -24.43 -6.68 -9.74
CA TYR A 175 -23.21 -5.96 -10.13
C TYR A 175 -23.42 -5.32 -11.50
N PRO A 176 -24.15 -4.20 -11.61
CA PRO A 176 -24.53 -3.63 -12.90
C PRO A 176 -23.35 -3.02 -13.67
N GLY A 177 -22.28 -2.60 -12.97
CA GLY A 177 -21.20 -1.79 -13.53
C GLY A 177 -21.65 -0.44 -14.08
N SER A 178 -20.78 0.26 -14.82
CA SER A 178 -21.14 1.42 -15.66
C SER A 178 -20.51 1.33 -17.04
N ASP A 179 -20.80 2.31 -17.91
CA ASP A 179 -19.97 2.46 -19.10
C ASP A 179 -18.55 2.84 -18.66
N ILE A 180 -17.56 2.37 -19.42
CA ILE A 180 -16.17 2.72 -19.18
C ILE A 180 -15.91 4.11 -19.75
N VAL A 181 -15.41 5.02 -18.92
CA VAL A 181 -15.02 6.38 -19.31
C VAL A 181 -13.52 6.43 -19.50
N ILE A 182 -13.05 7.00 -20.61
CA ILE A 182 -11.63 7.29 -20.81
C ILE A 182 -11.32 8.62 -20.11
N GLU A 183 -10.52 8.57 -19.05
CA GLU A 183 -10.17 9.74 -18.23
C GLU A 183 -8.87 10.39 -18.72
N GLN A 184 -7.92 9.57 -19.20
CA GLN A 184 -6.66 10.05 -19.76
C GLN A 184 -6.15 9.11 -20.86
N VAL A 185 -5.69 9.70 -21.97
CA VAL A 185 -4.92 8.99 -22.99
C VAL A 185 -3.44 9.00 -22.60
N LEU A 186 -2.79 7.84 -22.69
CA LEU A 186 -1.37 7.68 -22.37
C LEU A 186 -0.56 7.40 -23.64
N GLU A 187 0.77 7.48 -23.53
CA GLU A 187 1.66 7.05 -24.60
C GLU A 187 1.36 5.59 -24.99
N PRO A 188 1.13 5.30 -26.29
CA PRO A 188 0.76 3.98 -26.75
C PRO A 188 1.88 2.97 -26.56
N GLY A 189 1.51 1.70 -26.51
CA GLY A 189 2.45 0.59 -26.64
C GLY A 189 2.81 0.31 -28.11
N VAL A 190 3.55 -0.77 -28.35
CA VAL A 190 4.05 -1.08 -29.71
C VAL A 190 2.92 -1.36 -30.71
N ASN A 191 1.83 -1.99 -30.27
CA ASN A 191 0.69 -2.35 -31.11
C ASN A 191 -0.64 -2.29 -30.33
N TYR A 192 -0.74 -1.38 -29.38
CA TYR A 192 -1.94 -1.18 -28.58
C TYR A 192 -1.99 0.23 -27.99
N GLU A 193 -3.20 0.76 -27.84
CA GLU A 193 -3.44 2.03 -27.15
C GLU A 193 -3.51 1.82 -25.63
N ARG A 194 -3.19 2.88 -24.87
CA ARG A 194 -3.16 2.88 -23.40
C ARG A 194 -3.96 4.04 -22.83
N TYR A 195 -4.73 3.75 -21.79
CA TYR A 195 -5.59 4.73 -21.15
C TYR A 195 -5.61 4.55 -19.63
N ILE A 196 -5.81 5.66 -18.92
CA ILE A 196 -6.48 5.61 -17.63
C ILE A 196 -7.97 5.72 -17.92
N ALA A 197 -8.73 4.74 -17.43
CA ALA A 197 -10.17 4.67 -17.58
C ALA A 197 -10.84 4.54 -16.21
N SER A 198 -12.15 4.78 -16.15
CA SER A 198 -12.93 4.61 -14.93
C SER A 198 -14.27 3.91 -15.18
N TYR A 199 -14.81 3.33 -14.12
CA TYR A 199 -16.16 2.75 -14.07
C TYR A 199 -16.74 2.89 -12.65
N LEU A 200 -18.04 2.69 -12.48
CA LEU A 200 -18.72 2.82 -11.19
C LEU A 200 -18.85 1.48 -10.46
N SER A 201 -18.66 1.52 -9.15
CA SER A 201 -18.91 0.41 -8.23
C SER A 201 -19.41 0.95 -6.89
N GLU A 202 -20.63 0.58 -6.50
CA GLU A 202 -21.26 1.04 -5.24
C GLU A 202 -21.24 2.56 -5.05
N GLY A 203 -21.40 3.32 -6.14
CA GLY A 203 -21.36 4.78 -6.13
C GLY A 203 -19.95 5.40 -6.19
N ASN A 204 -18.89 4.60 -6.04
CA ASN A 204 -17.51 5.05 -6.20
C ASN A 204 -17.08 4.99 -7.65
N LYS A 205 -16.35 6.01 -8.11
CA LYS A 205 -15.57 5.97 -9.35
C LYS A 205 -14.27 5.18 -9.12
N ILE A 206 -14.19 4.02 -9.75
CA ILE A 206 -13.01 3.14 -9.71
C ILE A 206 -12.20 3.34 -10.98
N TYR A 207 -10.92 3.62 -10.83
CA TYR A 207 -10.00 3.81 -11.94
C TYR A 207 -9.32 2.49 -12.31
N ALA A 208 -8.86 2.43 -13.56
CA ALA A 208 -8.19 1.28 -14.12
C ALA A 208 -7.19 1.70 -15.20
N MET A 209 -6.14 0.90 -15.36
CA MET A 209 -5.37 0.89 -16.60
C MET A 209 -6.16 0.08 -17.64
N LEU A 210 -6.41 0.68 -18.80
CA LEU A 210 -7.03 0.04 -19.95
C LEU A 210 -6.04 0.00 -21.12
N THR A 211 -5.85 -1.17 -21.71
CA THR A 211 -5.16 -1.33 -22.99
C THR A 211 -6.10 -1.85 -24.05
N VAL A 212 -5.96 -1.37 -25.29
CA VAL A 212 -6.78 -1.81 -26.42
C VAL A 212 -5.87 -2.16 -27.60
N PRO A 213 -5.87 -3.40 -28.10
CA PRO A 213 -5.04 -3.78 -29.24
C PRO A 213 -5.34 -2.98 -30.50
N ASN A 214 -4.30 -2.71 -31.27
CA ASN A 214 -4.40 -2.13 -32.61
C ASN A 214 -4.55 -3.24 -33.66
N GLY A 215 -5.06 -2.88 -34.84
CA GLY A 215 -5.20 -3.79 -35.97
C GLY A 215 -6.63 -4.24 -36.25
N GLU A 216 -6.78 -5.33 -37.01
CA GLU A 216 -8.08 -5.86 -37.39
C GLU A 216 -8.75 -6.54 -36.20
N ARG A 217 -9.75 -5.85 -35.64
CA ARG A 217 -10.56 -6.35 -34.54
C ARG A 217 -11.38 -7.57 -35.00
N PRO A 218 -11.41 -8.68 -34.22
CA PRO A 218 -12.29 -9.80 -34.52
C PRO A 218 -13.75 -9.36 -34.63
N ALA A 219 -14.56 -10.05 -35.44
CA ALA A 219 -15.96 -9.68 -35.68
C ALA A 219 -16.80 -9.58 -34.38
N THR A 220 -16.46 -10.38 -33.36
CA THR A 220 -17.13 -10.40 -32.05
C THR A 220 -16.53 -9.41 -31.04
N GLY A 221 -15.44 -8.71 -31.38
CA GLY A 221 -14.67 -7.86 -30.47
C GLY A 221 -13.34 -8.50 -30.03
N TRP A 222 -12.51 -7.76 -29.32
CA TRP A 222 -11.27 -8.26 -28.72
C TRP A 222 -11.56 -9.11 -27.47
N PRO A 223 -10.87 -10.25 -27.27
CA PRO A 223 -10.94 -10.95 -26.00
C PRO A 223 -10.36 -10.08 -24.87
N VAL A 224 -10.85 -10.29 -23.66
CA VAL A 224 -10.55 -9.43 -22.50
C VAL A 224 -9.80 -10.21 -21.43
N ILE A 225 -8.80 -9.58 -20.82
CA ILE A 225 -8.22 -9.99 -19.53
C ILE A 225 -8.56 -8.93 -18.49
N VAL A 226 -9.37 -9.31 -17.50
CA VAL A 226 -9.51 -8.53 -16.27
C VAL A 226 -8.34 -8.89 -15.36
N PHE A 227 -7.45 -7.92 -15.14
CA PHE A 227 -6.18 -8.11 -14.46
C PHE A 227 -6.30 -7.65 -13.00
N ASN A 228 -6.14 -8.59 -12.06
CA ASN A 228 -6.26 -8.37 -10.63
C ASN A 228 -4.88 -8.29 -10.00
N HIS A 229 -4.42 -7.08 -9.66
CA HIS A 229 -3.10 -6.93 -9.03
C HIS A 229 -3.09 -7.46 -7.59
N GLY A 230 -1.90 -7.84 -7.12
CA GLY A 230 -1.65 -8.16 -5.71
C GLY A 230 -1.66 -6.94 -4.81
N TYR A 231 -1.58 -7.15 -3.49
CA TYR A 231 -1.56 -6.06 -2.53
C TYR A 231 -0.36 -5.14 -2.76
N ILE A 232 -0.63 -3.85 -2.86
CA ILE A 232 0.34 -2.76 -2.89
C ILE A 232 -0.24 -1.72 -1.93
N PRO A 233 0.53 -1.15 -0.98
CA PRO A 233 0.00 -0.13 -0.10
C PRO A 233 -0.65 1.01 -0.91
N PRO A 234 -1.88 1.43 -0.59
CA PRO A 234 -2.62 2.42 -1.37
C PRO A 234 -1.83 3.70 -1.66
N GLU A 235 -1.04 4.16 -0.69
CA GLU A 235 -0.27 5.41 -0.75
C GLU A 235 0.82 5.38 -1.83
N VAL A 236 1.31 4.18 -2.15
CA VAL A 236 2.39 3.97 -3.14
C VAL A 236 1.89 3.31 -4.42
N TYR A 237 0.61 2.91 -4.48
CA TYR A 237 0.03 2.36 -5.70
C TYR A 237 -0.06 3.44 -6.79
N ARG A 238 0.32 3.09 -8.01
CA ARG A 238 0.20 3.95 -9.20
C ARG A 238 -0.35 3.13 -10.37
N THR A 239 -1.36 3.66 -11.05
CA THR A 239 -2.09 3.02 -12.16
C THR A 239 -1.17 2.62 -13.32
N THR A 240 -0.07 3.32 -13.55
CA THR A 240 0.85 3.10 -14.67
C THR A 240 2.07 2.26 -14.31
N GLU A 241 2.25 1.90 -13.04
CA GLU A 241 3.42 1.19 -12.54
C GLU A 241 3.11 -0.26 -12.16
N ARG A 242 4.18 -1.06 -12.01
CA ARG A 242 4.17 -2.50 -11.68
C ARG A 242 3.39 -3.33 -12.70
N TYR A 243 3.71 -4.62 -12.78
CA TYR A 243 3.09 -5.54 -13.73
C TYR A 243 3.18 -5.13 -15.22
N VAL A 244 4.00 -4.13 -15.56
CA VAL A 244 4.09 -3.54 -16.91
C VAL A 244 4.34 -4.61 -17.97
N ALA A 245 5.29 -5.50 -17.72
CA ALA A 245 5.62 -6.59 -18.63
C ALA A 245 4.45 -7.57 -18.86
N TYR A 246 3.61 -7.83 -17.86
CA TYR A 246 2.47 -8.73 -18.00
C TYR A 246 1.33 -8.07 -18.78
N VAL A 247 1.02 -6.81 -18.43
CA VAL A 247 0.00 -6.03 -19.14
C VAL A 247 0.40 -5.83 -20.61
N ASP A 248 1.67 -5.47 -20.86
CA ASP A 248 2.24 -5.37 -22.22
C ASP A 248 2.14 -6.70 -22.96
N ALA A 249 2.57 -7.81 -22.35
CA ALA A 249 2.50 -9.12 -23.00
C ALA A 249 1.08 -9.50 -23.43
N PHE A 250 0.06 -9.29 -22.58
CA PHE A 250 -1.33 -9.56 -22.96
C PHE A 250 -1.80 -8.60 -24.06
N ALA A 251 -1.57 -7.30 -23.91
CA ALA A 251 -2.02 -6.30 -24.87
C ALA A 251 -1.44 -6.55 -26.28
N ARG A 252 -0.14 -6.86 -26.35
CA ARG A 252 0.56 -7.18 -27.59
C ARG A 252 0.05 -8.42 -28.30
N ASN A 253 -0.57 -9.34 -27.56
CA ASN A 253 -1.13 -10.59 -28.07
C ASN A 253 -2.64 -10.49 -28.37
N GLY A 254 -3.17 -9.28 -28.53
CA GLY A 254 -4.53 -9.09 -29.02
C GLY A 254 -5.60 -9.20 -27.93
N TYR A 255 -5.26 -8.92 -26.67
CA TYR A 255 -6.21 -8.84 -25.58
C TYR A 255 -6.42 -7.39 -25.13
N ILE A 256 -7.68 -7.00 -24.91
CA ILE A 256 -7.96 -5.86 -24.05
C ILE A 256 -7.55 -6.23 -22.63
N VAL A 257 -6.76 -5.40 -21.97
CA VAL A 257 -6.44 -5.58 -20.54
C VAL A 257 -7.11 -4.48 -19.76
N LEU A 258 -7.99 -4.86 -18.83
CA LEU A 258 -8.56 -3.95 -17.83
C LEU A 258 -7.99 -4.30 -16.47
N ARG A 259 -7.05 -3.50 -15.97
CA ARG A 259 -6.48 -3.64 -14.64
C ARG A 259 -7.11 -2.61 -13.70
N SER A 260 -8.09 -3.05 -12.92
CA SER A 260 -8.69 -2.22 -11.86
C SER A 260 -7.62 -1.85 -10.84
N ASP A 261 -7.65 -0.60 -10.38
CA ASP A 261 -6.79 -0.13 -9.29
C ASP A 261 -7.31 -0.58 -7.91
N TYR A 262 -8.57 -1.01 -7.82
CA TYR A 262 -9.36 -1.18 -6.58
C TYR A 262 -9.66 0.15 -5.86
N ARG A 263 -10.80 0.19 -5.15
CA ARG A 263 -11.15 1.35 -4.32
C ARG A 263 -10.05 1.72 -3.33
N GLY A 264 -9.87 3.02 -3.12
CA GLY A 264 -8.84 3.60 -2.28
C GLY A 264 -7.41 3.53 -2.82
N HIS A 265 -7.17 2.97 -4.00
CA HIS A 265 -5.85 2.93 -4.63
C HIS A 265 -5.82 3.82 -5.88
N GLY A 266 -4.66 4.44 -6.13
CA GLY A 266 -4.49 5.32 -7.28
C GLY A 266 -5.47 6.49 -7.20
N PHE A 267 -6.27 6.67 -8.26
CA PHE A 267 -7.32 7.68 -8.28
C PHE A 267 -8.71 7.15 -7.89
N SER A 268 -8.83 5.85 -7.56
CA SER A 268 -10.10 5.24 -7.20
C SER A 268 -10.66 5.79 -5.91
N GLU A 269 -11.91 6.21 -5.95
CA GLU A 269 -12.68 6.66 -4.79
C GLU A 269 -12.95 5.51 -3.81
N GLY A 270 -13.42 5.87 -2.61
CA GLY A 270 -13.69 4.94 -1.51
C GLY A 270 -12.45 4.57 -0.69
N ASP A 271 -12.66 3.78 0.37
CA ASP A 271 -11.60 3.42 1.31
C ASP A 271 -10.96 2.07 0.98
N ALA A 272 -9.63 2.00 1.11
CA ALA A 272 -8.91 0.74 1.05
C ALA A 272 -9.22 -0.10 2.29
N THR A 273 -9.94 -1.21 2.11
CA THR A 273 -10.46 -2.04 3.22
C THR A 273 -9.63 -3.31 3.46
N GLY A 274 -8.48 -3.42 2.79
CA GLY A 274 -7.59 -4.57 2.86
C GLY A 274 -8.05 -5.73 1.97
N GLY A 275 -7.20 -6.77 1.87
CA GLY A 275 -7.37 -7.81 0.85
C GLY A 275 -8.40 -8.89 1.17
N TYR A 276 -8.65 -9.20 2.45
CA TYR A 276 -9.28 -10.47 2.83
C TYR A 276 -10.46 -10.34 3.79
N GLY A 277 -10.56 -9.26 4.57
CA GLY A 277 -11.63 -9.10 5.57
C GLY A 277 -12.96 -8.55 5.02
N THR A 278 -13.00 -8.22 3.72
CA THR A 278 -14.10 -7.53 3.05
C THR A 278 -14.27 -8.04 1.61
N PRO A 279 -15.48 -8.04 1.03
CA PRO A 279 -15.67 -8.37 -0.38
C PRO A 279 -15.40 -7.19 -1.32
N ALA A 280 -15.10 -5.99 -0.81
CA ALA A 280 -15.08 -4.73 -1.57
C ALA A 280 -14.32 -4.79 -2.91
N TYR A 281 -13.08 -5.27 -2.91
CA TYR A 281 -12.30 -5.37 -4.17
C TYR A 281 -12.88 -6.41 -5.14
N THR A 282 -13.50 -7.48 -4.62
CA THR A 282 -14.22 -8.45 -5.47
C THR A 282 -15.48 -7.83 -6.07
N VAL A 283 -16.19 -6.99 -5.31
CA VAL A 283 -17.37 -6.24 -5.81
C VAL A 283 -16.94 -5.25 -6.91
N ASP A 284 -15.83 -4.53 -6.71
CA ASP A 284 -15.27 -3.63 -7.74
C ASP A 284 -14.93 -4.38 -9.02
N VAL A 285 -14.36 -5.58 -8.90
CA VAL A 285 -14.00 -6.40 -10.06
C VAL A 285 -15.23 -7.01 -10.73
N LEU A 286 -16.26 -7.41 -9.99
CA LEU A 286 -17.53 -7.86 -10.58
C LEU A 286 -18.21 -6.73 -11.36
N ASN A 287 -18.19 -5.50 -10.85
CA ASN A 287 -18.65 -4.33 -11.59
C ASN A 287 -17.74 -4.03 -12.80
N ALA A 288 -16.42 -4.25 -12.71
CA ALA A 288 -15.51 -4.12 -13.85
C ALA A 288 -15.87 -5.09 -14.98
N VAL A 289 -16.21 -6.35 -14.64
CA VAL A 289 -16.65 -7.37 -15.60
C VAL A 289 -17.93 -6.95 -16.31
N SER A 290 -18.93 -6.47 -15.57
CA SER A 290 -20.17 -5.95 -16.19
C SER A 290 -19.95 -4.69 -17.03
N SER A 291 -18.96 -3.86 -16.66
CA SER A 291 -18.61 -2.64 -17.40
C SER A 291 -17.88 -2.98 -18.70
N ILE A 292 -16.90 -3.89 -18.68
CA ILE A 292 -16.10 -4.23 -19.87
C ILE A 292 -16.92 -4.99 -20.92
N LYS A 293 -17.97 -5.73 -20.53
CA LYS A 293 -18.93 -6.34 -21.47
C LYS A 293 -19.65 -5.32 -22.35
N ARG A 294 -19.76 -4.07 -21.91
CA ARG A 294 -20.39 -2.97 -22.68
C ARG A 294 -19.39 -2.16 -23.49
N TYR A 295 -18.10 -2.38 -23.30
CA TYR A 295 -17.09 -1.63 -24.01
C TYR A 295 -17.12 -1.98 -25.51
N PRO A 296 -17.31 -1.01 -26.43
CA PRO A 296 -17.60 -1.29 -27.85
C PRO A 296 -16.56 -2.13 -28.60
N ALA A 297 -15.33 -2.21 -28.09
CA ALA A 297 -14.27 -3.01 -28.69
C ALA A 297 -14.06 -4.37 -28.03
N ALA A 298 -14.72 -4.65 -26.90
CA ALA A 298 -14.61 -5.91 -26.19
C ALA A 298 -15.58 -6.96 -26.74
N ASP A 299 -15.15 -8.22 -26.68
CA ASP A 299 -16.01 -9.39 -26.86
C ASP A 299 -16.58 -9.81 -25.50
N PRO A 300 -17.88 -9.63 -25.26
CA PRO A 300 -18.48 -9.89 -23.94
C PRO A 300 -18.50 -11.38 -23.57
N ASP A 301 -18.30 -12.29 -24.54
CA ASP A 301 -18.34 -13.73 -24.33
C ASP A 301 -16.93 -14.34 -24.15
N ARG A 302 -15.87 -13.56 -24.38
CA ARG A 302 -14.46 -13.98 -24.24
C ARG A 302 -13.71 -13.18 -23.19
N ILE A 303 -14.14 -13.33 -21.94
CA ILE A 303 -13.52 -12.68 -20.78
C ILE A 303 -12.77 -13.71 -19.95
N GLY A 304 -11.46 -13.48 -19.77
CA GLY A 304 -10.60 -14.20 -18.84
C GLY A 304 -10.12 -13.31 -17.71
N MET A 305 -9.50 -13.92 -16.69
CA MET A 305 -8.89 -13.22 -15.57
C MET A 305 -7.47 -13.70 -15.31
N TRP A 306 -6.63 -12.77 -14.85
CA TRP A 306 -5.31 -13.08 -14.31
C TRP A 306 -5.16 -12.37 -12.97
N GLY A 307 -4.69 -13.09 -11.95
CA GLY A 307 -4.52 -12.52 -10.61
C GLY A 307 -3.25 -12.95 -9.92
N HIS A 308 -2.56 -12.01 -9.27
CA HIS A 308 -1.36 -12.26 -8.48
C HIS A 308 -1.61 -12.07 -6.98
N SER A 309 -1.16 -12.99 -6.12
CA SER A 309 -1.21 -12.84 -4.66
C SER A 309 -2.64 -12.56 -4.15
N MET A 310 -2.89 -11.41 -3.52
CA MET A 310 -4.23 -10.92 -3.17
C MET A 310 -5.19 -10.92 -4.37
N GLY A 311 -4.72 -10.50 -5.54
CA GLY A 311 -5.50 -10.52 -6.78
C GLY A 311 -5.86 -11.94 -7.24
N GLY A 312 -5.10 -12.96 -6.80
CA GLY A 312 -5.47 -14.36 -6.98
C GLY A 312 -6.71 -14.75 -6.17
N GLN A 313 -6.85 -14.23 -4.94
CA GLN A 313 -8.06 -14.39 -4.14
C GLN A 313 -9.26 -13.71 -4.82
N VAL A 314 -9.08 -12.46 -5.26
CA VAL A 314 -10.12 -11.70 -5.98
C VAL A 314 -10.56 -12.47 -7.23
N THR A 315 -9.60 -12.97 -8.01
CA THR A 315 -9.86 -13.81 -9.20
C THR A 315 -10.71 -15.03 -8.86
N LEU A 316 -10.31 -15.83 -7.88
CA LEU A 316 -11.04 -17.02 -7.48
C LEU A 316 -12.47 -16.68 -7.04
N ARG A 317 -12.61 -15.66 -6.19
CA ARG A 317 -13.91 -15.23 -5.66
C ARG A 317 -14.83 -14.74 -6.79
N THR A 318 -14.33 -13.92 -7.71
CA THR A 318 -15.10 -13.47 -8.89
C THR A 318 -15.56 -14.67 -9.73
N MET A 319 -14.67 -15.61 -10.04
CA MET A 319 -14.99 -16.78 -10.86
C MET A 319 -16.04 -17.72 -10.24
N VAL A 320 -16.11 -17.81 -8.91
CA VAL A 320 -17.15 -18.62 -8.26
C VAL A 320 -18.46 -17.84 -8.08
N VAL A 321 -18.47 -16.51 -8.20
CA VAL A 321 -19.67 -15.69 -8.10
C VAL A 321 -20.40 -15.58 -9.46
N THR A 322 -19.68 -15.39 -10.57
CA THR A 322 -20.27 -15.24 -11.91
C THR A 322 -19.80 -16.31 -12.90
N GLN A 323 -20.59 -16.57 -13.94
CA GLN A 323 -20.25 -17.48 -15.07
C GLN A 323 -19.75 -16.73 -16.32
N ASP A 324 -19.59 -15.41 -16.22
CA ASP A 324 -19.09 -14.58 -17.32
C ASP A 324 -17.60 -14.82 -17.62
N ILE A 325 -16.83 -15.31 -16.63
CA ILE A 325 -15.40 -15.56 -16.75
C ILE A 325 -15.14 -16.96 -17.31
N LYS A 326 -14.47 -17.04 -18.46
CA LYS A 326 -14.23 -18.30 -19.20
C LYS A 326 -12.92 -18.98 -18.83
N ALA A 327 -11.95 -18.23 -18.35
CA ALA A 327 -10.65 -18.75 -17.91
C ALA A 327 -10.07 -17.88 -16.79
N GLY A 328 -9.34 -18.50 -15.87
CA GLY A 328 -8.65 -17.81 -14.79
C GLY A 328 -7.25 -18.33 -14.59
N VAL A 329 -6.29 -17.41 -14.40
CA VAL A 329 -4.92 -17.71 -14.01
C VAL A 329 -4.66 -17.12 -12.63
N ILE A 330 -4.38 -17.98 -11.66
CA ILE A 330 -4.08 -17.59 -10.28
C ILE A 330 -2.59 -17.83 -10.03
N TRP A 331 -1.83 -16.74 -9.95
CA TRP A 331 -0.38 -16.78 -9.74
C TRP A 331 -0.04 -16.41 -8.28
N ALA A 332 0.61 -17.34 -7.57
CA ALA A 332 0.94 -17.20 -6.15
C ALA A 332 -0.25 -16.73 -5.29
N GLY A 333 -1.46 -17.20 -5.61
CA GLY A 333 -2.71 -16.67 -5.09
C GLY A 333 -2.95 -17.01 -3.63
N VAL A 334 -3.61 -16.09 -2.95
CA VAL A 334 -4.04 -16.23 -1.55
C VAL A 334 -5.40 -16.91 -1.52
N VAL A 335 -5.42 -18.23 -1.72
CA VAL A 335 -6.66 -18.99 -1.99
C VAL A 335 -6.99 -20.04 -0.94
N ALA A 336 -6.33 -20.00 0.22
CA ALA A 336 -6.65 -20.89 1.33
C ALA A 336 -8.03 -20.57 1.94
N SER A 337 -8.57 -21.51 2.71
CA SER A 337 -9.84 -21.28 3.44
C SER A 337 -9.69 -20.17 4.48
N TYR A 338 -10.76 -19.48 4.85
CA TYR A 338 -10.70 -18.46 5.90
C TYR A 338 -10.13 -19.00 7.23
N PRO A 339 -10.51 -20.19 7.72
CA PRO A 339 -9.86 -20.80 8.87
C PRO A 339 -8.34 -20.92 8.70
N ASP A 340 -7.86 -21.45 7.57
CA ASP A 340 -6.42 -21.56 7.31
C ASP A 340 -5.72 -20.20 7.26
N LEU A 341 -6.36 -19.19 6.63
CA LEU A 341 -5.83 -17.82 6.58
C LEU A 341 -5.74 -17.19 7.98
N LEU A 342 -6.65 -17.52 8.89
CA LEU A 342 -6.63 -16.96 10.25
C LEU A 342 -5.66 -17.70 11.17
N GLU A 343 -5.57 -19.03 11.03
CA GLU A 343 -4.83 -19.89 11.95
C GLU A 343 -3.39 -20.18 11.52
N HIS A 344 -3.10 -20.13 10.23
CA HIS A 344 -1.83 -20.62 9.66
C HIS A 344 -1.07 -19.59 8.81
N TRP A 345 -1.65 -18.42 8.52
CA TRP A 345 -1.03 -17.37 7.71
C TRP A 345 0.22 -16.75 8.35
N ARG A 346 0.13 -16.44 9.64
CA ARG A 346 1.29 -16.01 10.42
C ARG A 346 1.88 -17.25 11.04
N ARG A 347 3.13 -17.60 10.70
CA ARG A 347 3.90 -18.54 11.52
C ARG A 347 3.82 -18.01 12.94
N ARG A 348 3.18 -18.76 13.86
CA ARG A 348 3.43 -18.52 15.27
C ARG A 348 4.94 -18.71 15.43
N ASN A 349 5.66 -17.66 15.79
CA ASN A 349 6.98 -17.81 16.37
C ASN A 349 6.76 -18.53 17.72
N ASN A 350 6.50 -19.82 17.66
CA ASN A 350 6.62 -20.67 18.82
C ASN A 350 8.10 -21.02 18.90
N SER A 351 8.80 -20.23 19.71
CA SER A 351 9.71 -20.76 20.70
C SER A 351 9.27 -22.18 21.08
N THR A 352 10.16 -23.13 20.88
CA THR A 352 9.99 -24.54 21.26
C THR A 352 9.50 -24.63 22.70
N PRO A 353 8.40 -25.35 23.01
CA PRO A 353 8.15 -25.84 24.35
C PRO A 353 8.83 -27.22 24.53
N PRO A 354 9.17 -27.57 25.79
CA PRO A 354 10.11 -28.63 26.16
C PRO A 354 9.61 -30.06 25.90
#